data_AF-A0A849P4W2-F1
#
_entry.id   AF-A0A849P4W2-F1
#
_cell.length_a   1.000
_cell.length_b   1.000
_cell.length_c   1.000
_cell.angle_alpha   90.00
_cell.angle_beta   90.00
_cell.angle_gamma   90.00
#
_symmetry.space_group_name_H-M   'P 1'
#
loop_
_entity.id
_entity.type
_entity.pdbx_description
1 polymer ?
#
loop_
_entity_poly.entity_id
_entity_poly.type
_entity_poly.pdbx_seq_one_letter_code
_entity_poly.pdbx_strand_id
1 'polypeptide(L)'
;MYPETSVWLIIVLAVVCANLPFLTERMFVLAPVKLKGEPDKFMGYYLGRALLSYCFLGTAFYLLTDVGLSMSAKAFGGVAFILLLAVPGFIYGKTVAYKNMGIHLLELAVFACFVVAVGFFIESYYANRFVQSWQFYAISICIFLVLVFPGFTWRHLMRHPHLPKSRLEE
;
A
#
# COMPACT_ATOMS: atom_id res chain seq x y z
N MET A 1 -28.26 7.25 3.17
CA MET A 1 -27.85 6.78 4.51
C MET A 1 -26.78 5.73 4.27
N TYR A 2 -25.55 5.93 4.74
CA TYR A 2 -24.54 4.87 4.65
C TYR A 2 -25.00 3.69 5.52
N PRO A 3 -25.02 2.46 4.99
CA PRO A 3 -25.23 1.31 5.86
C PRO A 3 -24.02 1.19 6.80
N GLU A 4 -24.29 0.90 8.06
CA GLU A 4 -23.28 0.70 9.11
C GLU A 4 -22.20 -0.32 8.71
N THR A 5 -22.58 -1.28 7.84
CA THR A 5 -21.68 -2.28 7.25
C THR A 5 -20.58 -1.67 6.39
N SER A 6 -20.84 -0.58 5.64
CA SER A 6 -19.82 0.08 4.82
C SER A 6 -18.75 0.77 5.66
N VAL A 7 -19.12 1.33 6.82
CA VAL A 7 -18.17 1.97 7.74
C VAL A 7 -17.24 0.92 8.33
N TRP A 8 -17.78 -0.18 8.84
CA TRP A 8 -16.98 -1.28 9.37
C TRP A 8 -16.09 -1.93 8.31
N LEU A 9 -16.57 -2.05 7.07
CA LEU A 9 -15.77 -2.56 5.95
C LEU A 9 -14.52 -1.71 5.73
N ILE A 10 -14.66 -0.37 5.66
CA ILE A 10 -13.52 0.53 5.47
C ILE A 10 -12.55 0.45 6.66
N ILE A 11 -13.06 0.38 7.88
CA ILE A 11 -12.22 0.27 9.08
C ILE A 11 -11.41 -1.02 9.06
N VAL A 12 -12.06 -2.16 8.82
CA VAL A 12 -11.37 -3.47 8.73
C VAL A 12 -10.36 -3.47 7.59
N LEU A 13 -10.74 -2.92 6.43
CA LEU A 13 -9.84 -2.77 5.29
C LEU A 13 -8.61 -1.91 5.65
N ALA A 14 -8.81 -0.78 6.32
CA ALA A 14 -7.73 0.10 6.74
C ALA A 14 -6.78 -0.59 7.73
N VAL A 15 -7.31 -1.32 8.71
CA VAL A 15 -6.50 -2.11 9.66
C VAL A 15 -5.68 -3.16 8.92
N VAL A 16 -6.30 -3.92 8.00
CA VAL A 16 -5.59 -4.93 7.21
C VAL A 16 -4.51 -4.28 6.35
N CYS A 17 -4.85 -3.28 5.55
CA CYS A 17 -3.92 -2.58 4.66
C CYS A 17 -2.76 -1.90 5.39
N ALA A 18 -2.99 -1.36 6.59
CA ALA A 18 -1.95 -0.74 7.42
C ALA A 18 -0.91 -1.77 7.92
N ASN A 19 -1.32 -3.01 8.19
CA ASN A 19 -0.48 -4.04 8.81
C ASN A 19 0.12 -5.04 7.80
N LEU A 20 -0.52 -5.23 6.64
CA LEU A 20 -0.10 -6.13 5.57
C LEU A 20 1.35 -5.91 5.06
N PRO A 21 1.85 -4.66 4.88
CA PRO A 21 3.24 -4.45 4.44
C PRO A 21 4.28 -4.88 5.49
N PHE A 22 3.92 -4.91 6.77
CA PHE A 22 4.82 -5.33 7.86
C PHE A 22 4.76 -6.83 8.13
N LEU A 23 3.56 -7.42 8.03
CA LEU A 23 3.34 -8.84 8.29
C LEU A 23 3.93 -9.75 7.21
N THR A 24 4.06 -9.25 5.97
CA THR A 24 4.60 -10.06 4.86
C THR A 24 6.03 -9.65 4.48
N GLU A 25 6.79 -10.62 4.00
CA GLU A 25 8.14 -10.41 3.46
C GLU A 25 8.10 -10.01 1.97
N ARG A 26 6.92 -10.03 1.34
CA ARG A 26 6.73 -9.76 -0.09
C ARG A 26 6.68 -8.27 -0.37
N MET A 27 7.32 -7.81 -1.45
CA MET A 27 7.23 -6.41 -1.88
C MET A 27 5.93 -6.18 -2.66
N PHE A 28 5.08 -5.27 -2.22
CA PHE A 28 3.85 -4.93 -2.97
C PHE A 28 4.05 -3.75 -3.92
N VAL A 29 5.18 -3.05 -3.79
CA VAL A 29 5.51 -1.89 -4.61
C VAL A 29 6.95 -1.97 -5.09
N LEU A 30 7.18 -1.67 -6.37
CA LEU A 30 8.51 -1.72 -6.98
C LEU A 30 9.33 -0.49 -6.58
N ALA A 31 10.31 -0.70 -5.71
CA ALA A 31 11.27 0.35 -5.39
C ALA A 31 12.06 0.76 -6.65
N PRO A 32 12.36 2.06 -6.83
CA PRO A 32 13.20 2.56 -7.94
C PRO A 32 14.69 2.21 -7.76
N VAL A 33 15.00 1.28 -6.86
CA VAL A 33 16.35 0.92 -6.44
C VAL A 33 16.55 -0.57 -6.72
N LYS A 34 17.79 -0.93 -7.09
CA LYS A 34 18.22 -2.33 -7.24
C LYS A 34 18.02 -3.08 -5.92
N LEU A 35 17.31 -4.20 -5.98
CA LEU A 35 17.13 -5.07 -4.82
C LEU A 35 18.29 -6.08 -4.73
N LYS A 36 18.65 -6.47 -3.50
CA LYS A 36 19.77 -7.38 -3.23
C LYS A 36 19.44 -8.80 -3.72
N GLY A 37 19.86 -9.15 -4.93
CA GLY A 37 19.58 -10.44 -5.58
C GLY A 37 19.12 -10.30 -7.05
N GLU A 38 18.89 -9.09 -7.54
CA GLU A 38 18.57 -8.85 -8.96
C GLU A 38 19.85 -8.82 -9.84
N PRO A 39 19.79 -9.35 -11.08
CA PRO A 39 20.89 -9.29 -12.03
C PRO A 39 21.29 -7.85 -12.32
N ASP A 40 22.58 -7.61 -12.57
CA ASP A 40 23.08 -6.26 -12.79
C ASP A 40 22.56 -5.70 -14.13
N LYS A 41 21.57 -4.80 -14.04
CA LYS A 41 20.95 -4.11 -15.17
C LYS A 41 21.13 -2.61 -14.99
N PHE A 42 21.07 -1.88 -16.09
CA PHE A 42 21.18 -0.42 -16.06
C PHE A 42 20.15 0.23 -15.12
N MET A 43 20.56 1.29 -14.41
CA MET A 43 19.72 2.03 -13.44
C MET A 43 18.36 2.43 -14.03
N GLY A 44 18.32 2.82 -15.32
CA GLY A 44 17.10 3.20 -16.02
C GLY A 44 16.06 2.08 -16.14
N TYR A 45 16.44 0.80 -16.09
CA TYR A 45 15.49 -0.31 -16.06
C TYR A 45 14.71 -0.35 -14.74
N TYR A 46 15.39 -0.14 -13.61
CA TYR A 46 14.78 -0.11 -12.27
C TYR A 46 13.86 1.10 -12.08
N LEU A 47 14.28 2.25 -12.61
CA LEU A 47 13.44 3.44 -12.63
C LEU A 47 12.25 3.26 -13.58
N GLY A 48 12.47 2.70 -14.77
CA GLY A 48 11.44 2.48 -15.78
C GLY A 48 10.33 1.54 -15.31
N ARG A 49 10.67 0.39 -14.72
CA ARG A 49 9.66 -0.53 -14.14
C ARG A 49 8.88 0.13 -13.00
N ALA A 50 9.54 0.95 -12.17
CA ALA A 50 8.92 1.57 -11.01
C ALA A 50 7.95 2.66 -11.46
N LEU A 51 8.40 3.54 -12.36
CA LEU A 51 7.55 4.54 -13.02
C LEU A 51 6.34 3.90 -13.71
N LEU A 52 6.55 2.83 -14.47
CA LEU A 52 5.45 2.11 -15.12
C LEU A 52 4.43 1.62 -14.08
N SER A 53 4.89 0.99 -13.00
CA SER A 53 4.00 0.52 -11.93
C SER A 53 3.26 1.66 -11.22
N TYR A 54 3.93 2.79 -10.98
CA TYR A 54 3.31 3.97 -10.37
C TYR A 54 2.31 4.65 -11.31
N CYS A 55 2.60 4.70 -12.60
CA CYS A 55 1.66 5.19 -13.62
C CYS A 55 0.40 4.31 -13.63
N PHE A 56 0.55 2.98 -13.68
CA PHE A 56 -0.60 2.07 -13.66
C PHE A 56 -1.40 2.15 -12.36
N LEU A 57 -0.74 2.23 -11.20
CA LEU A 57 -1.41 2.43 -9.91
C LEU A 57 -2.13 3.78 -9.84
N GLY A 58 -1.52 4.85 -10.36
CA GLY A 58 -2.12 6.17 -10.47
C GLY A 58 -3.34 6.19 -11.39
N THR A 59 -3.28 5.51 -12.54
CA THR A 59 -4.42 5.34 -13.45
C THR A 59 -5.55 4.55 -12.78
N ALA A 60 -5.23 3.46 -12.08
CA ALA A 60 -6.22 2.68 -11.34
C ALA A 60 -6.87 3.48 -10.19
N PHE A 61 -6.08 4.29 -9.47
CA PHE A 61 -6.59 5.20 -8.44
C PHE A 61 -7.53 6.26 -9.04
N TYR A 62 -7.12 6.86 -10.16
CA TYR A 62 -7.93 7.86 -10.86
C TYR A 62 -9.26 7.26 -11.32
N LEU A 63 -9.24 6.06 -11.91
CA LEU A 63 -10.43 5.32 -12.34
C LEU A 63 -11.42 5.04 -11.19
N LEU A 64 -10.91 4.76 -9.98
CA LEU A 64 -11.74 4.55 -8.78
C LEU A 64 -12.37 5.84 -8.25
N THR A 65 -11.67 6.97 -8.40
CA THR A 65 -12.03 8.25 -7.77
C THR A 65 -12.90 9.13 -8.67
N ASP A 66 -12.84 8.96 -9.98
CA ASP A 66 -13.60 9.77 -10.94
C ASP A 66 -15.12 9.56 -10.77
N VAL A 67 -15.86 10.67 -10.79
CA VAL A 67 -17.32 10.67 -10.62
C VAL A 67 -18.04 10.34 -11.94
N GLY A 68 -17.42 10.60 -13.09
CA GLY A 68 -18.04 10.47 -14.42
C GLY A 68 -18.01 9.07 -15.03
N LEU A 69 -17.26 8.13 -14.45
CA LEU A 69 -17.12 6.76 -14.95
C LEU A 69 -18.25 5.84 -14.47
N SER A 70 -18.65 4.91 -15.35
CA SER A 70 -19.64 3.87 -15.05
C SER A 70 -19.17 2.99 -13.88
N MET A 71 -20.13 2.43 -13.14
CA MET A 71 -19.82 1.59 -11.97
C MET A 71 -18.96 0.36 -12.33
N SER A 72 -19.14 -0.19 -13.53
CA SER A 72 -18.33 -1.29 -14.05
C SER A 72 -16.87 -0.90 -14.31
N ALA A 73 -16.62 0.32 -14.82
CA ALA A 73 -15.27 0.81 -15.04
C ALA A 73 -14.53 1.07 -13.72
N LYS A 74 -15.24 1.56 -12.70
CA LYS A 74 -14.70 1.71 -11.34
C LYS A 74 -14.37 0.36 -10.70
N ALA A 75 -15.26 -0.63 -10.83
CA ALA A 75 -15.01 -1.99 -10.35
C ALA A 75 -13.79 -2.61 -11.04
N PHE A 76 -13.64 -2.40 -12.36
CA PHE A 76 -12.45 -2.80 -13.10
C PHE A 76 -11.19 -2.10 -12.58
N GLY A 77 -11.25 -0.79 -12.32
CA GLY A 77 -10.17 -0.03 -11.69
C GLY A 77 -9.77 -0.58 -10.32
N GLY A 78 -10.75 -0.96 -9.49
CA GLY A 78 -10.53 -1.61 -8.19
C GLY A 78 -9.82 -2.96 -8.30
N VAL A 79 -10.31 -3.83 -9.18
CA VAL A 79 -9.69 -5.13 -9.45
C VAL A 79 -8.28 -4.94 -10.02
N ALA A 80 -8.10 -4.02 -10.96
CA ALA A 80 -6.80 -3.68 -11.53
C ALA A 80 -5.84 -3.17 -10.44
N PHE A 81 -6.29 -2.34 -9.51
CA PHE A 81 -5.46 -1.85 -8.40
C PHE A 81 -4.98 -3.00 -7.51
N ILE A 82 -5.88 -3.92 -7.14
CA ILE A 82 -5.53 -5.10 -6.31
C ILE A 82 -4.55 -6.01 -7.05
N LEU A 83 -4.79 -6.26 -8.34
CA LEU A 83 -3.88 -7.07 -9.17
C LEU A 83 -2.51 -6.40 -9.30
N LEU A 84 -2.46 -5.09 -9.55
CA LEU A 84 -1.22 -4.32 -9.63
C LEU A 84 -0.43 -4.31 -8.32
N LEU A 85 -1.12 -4.30 -7.17
CA LEU A 85 -0.48 -4.47 -5.86
C LEU A 85 0.06 -5.90 -5.65
N ALA A 86 -0.66 -6.91 -6.13
CA ALA A 86 -0.27 -8.30 -5.96
C ALA A 86 0.92 -8.70 -6.85
N VAL A 87 0.99 -8.16 -8.08
CA VAL A 87 1.99 -8.52 -9.11
C VAL A 87 3.44 -8.44 -8.60
N PRO A 88 3.92 -7.34 -7.98
CA PRO A 88 5.26 -7.24 -7.43
C PRO A 88 5.54 -8.30 -6.36
N GLY A 89 4.53 -8.63 -5.55
CA GLY A 89 4.65 -9.57 -4.44
C GLY A 89 4.84 -11.01 -4.90
N PHE A 90 4.28 -11.38 -6.05
CA PHE A 90 4.46 -12.70 -6.66
C PHE A 90 5.76 -12.81 -7.47
N ILE A 91 6.12 -11.77 -8.22
CA ILE A 91 7.31 -11.80 -9.09
C ILE A 91 8.60 -11.73 -8.27
N TYR A 92 8.66 -10.89 -7.24
CA TYR A 92 9.88 -10.60 -6.47
C TYR A 92 9.86 -11.18 -5.05
N GLY A 93 8.88 -12.04 -4.72
CA GLY A 93 8.62 -12.54 -3.36
C GLY A 93 9.73 -13.40 -2.74
N LYS A 94 10.71 -13.89 -3.52
CA LYS A 94 11.84 -14.70 -3.02
C LYS A 94 13.17 -13.96 -2.96
N THR A 95 13.26 -12.73 -3.45
CA THR A 95 14.55 -12.08 -3.78
C THR A 95 14.98 -11.00 -2.80
N VAL A 96 14.24 -10.73 -1.70
CA VAL A 96 14.49 -9.54 -0.86
C VAL A 96 14.62 -9.92 0.62
N ALA A 97 15.86 -10.13 1.07
CA ALA A 97 16.17 -10.50 2.45
C ALA A 97 16.14 -9.31 3.45
N TYR A 98 16.25 -8.06 2.98
CA TYR A 98 16.17 -6.85 3.82
C TYR A 98 15.46 -5.72 3.07
N LYS A 99 14.34 -5.24 3.62
CA LYS A 99 13.64 -4.04 3.13
C LYS A 99 14.13 -2.82 3.93
N ASN A 100 14.53 -1.75 3.25
CA ASN A 100 14.83 -0.49 3.90
C ASN A 100 13.55 0.14 4.48
N MET A 101 13.68 0.89 5.57
CA MET A 101 12.55 1.60 6.20
C MET A 101 11.82 2.53 5.22
N GLY A 102 12.55 3.15 4.28
CA GLY A 102 11.96 3.98 3.23
C GLY A 102 11.04 3.22 2.26
N ILE A 103 11.29 1.92 2.02
CA ILE A 103 10.43 1.09 1.16
C ILE A 103 9.12 0.77 1.89
N HIS A 104 9.16 0.54 3.21
CA HIS A 104 7.95 0.36 4.01
C HIS A 104 7.08 1.63 4.04
N LEU A 105 7.69 2.81 4.15
CA LEU A 105 6.96 4.08 4.09
C LEU A 105 6.26 4.26 2.74
N LEU A 106 6.93 3.89 1.65
CA LEU A 106 6.38 3.96 0.31
C LEU A 106 5.24 2.96 0.10
N GLU A 107 5.42 1.70 0.53
CA GLU A 107 4.36 0.68 0.51
C GLU A 107 3.13 1.18 1.29
N LEU A 108 3.35 1.78 2.47
CA LEU A 108 2.28 2.36 3.29
C LEU A 108 1.54 3.50 2.59
N ALA A 109 2.25 4.40 1.92
CA ALA A 109 1.63 5.47 1.17
C ALA A 109 0.70 4.92 0.08
N VAL A 110 1.12 3.86 -0.63
CA VAL A 110 0.28 3.23 -1.67
C VAL A 110 -0.94 2.54 -1.05
N PHE A 111 -0.79 1.83 0.07
CA PHE A 111 -1.92 1.23 0.78
C PHE A 111 -2.89 2.27 1.35
N ALA A 112 -2.40 3.41 1.84
CA ALA A 112 -3.23 4.53 2.25
C ALA A 112 -4.04 5.08 1.08
N CYS A 113 -3.39 5.31 -0.08
CA CYS A 113 -4.08 5.71 -1.31
C CYS A 113 -5.15 4.69 -1.73
N PHE A 114 -4.88 3.39 -1.61
CA PHE A 114 -5.86 2.36 -1.90
C PHE A 114 -7.10 2.45 -1.01
N VAL A 115 -6.92 2.58 0.32
CA VAL A 115 -8.02 2.70 1.29
C VAL A 115 -8.85 3.94 0.99
N VAL A 116 -8.19 5.07 0.68
CA VAL A 116 -8.85 6.31 0.27
C VAL A 116 -9.65 6.12 -1.02
N ALA A 117 -9.09 5.45 -2.03
CA ALA A 117 -9.78 5.18 -3.30
C ALA A 117 -11.04 4.33 -3.09
N VAL A 118 -10.97 3.30 -2.23
CA VAL A 118 -12.11 2.47 -1.88
C VAL A 118 -13.17 3.27 -1.10
N GLY A 119 -12.75 4.17 -0.20
CA GLY A 119 -13.64 5.10 0.48
C GLY A 119 -14.40 5.97 -0.50
N PHE A 120 -13.70 6.59 -1.45
CA PHE A 120 -14.31 7.40 -2.51
C PHE A 120 -15.23 6.61 -3.44
N PHE A 121 -14.89 5.35 -3.73
CA PHE A 121 -15.74 4.46 -4.51
C PHE A 121 -17.08 4.22 -3.80
N ILE A 122 -17.05 3.86 -2.51
CA ILE A 122 -18.23 3.63 -1.68
C ILE A 122 -19.06 4.92 -1.53
N GLU A 123 -18.41 6.05 -1.28
CA GLU A 123 -19.05 7.37 -1.17
C GLU A 123 -19.79 7.72 -2.47
N SER A 124 -19.15 7.50 -3.63
CA SER A 124 -19.78 7.77 -4.93
C SER A 124 -20.97 6.85 -5.25
N TYR A 125 -21.09 5.70 -4.56
CA TYR A 125 -22.18 4.76 -4.76
C TYR A 125 -23.41 5.11 -3.91
N TYR A 126 -23.22 5.52 -2.66
CA TYR A 126 -24.33 5.77 -1.73
C TYR A 126 -24.76 7.23 -1.61
N ALA A 127 -23.92 8.20 -2.02
CA ALA A 127 -24.19 9.62 -1.82
C ALA A 127 -23.60 10.50 -2.94
N ASN A 128 -24.09 11.73 -3.04
CA ASN A 128 -23.40 12.78 -3.78
C ASN A 128 -22.18 13.23 -2.96
N ARG A 129 -20.99 13.27 -3.57
CA ARG A 129 -19.74 13.62 -2.89
C ARG A 129 -19.82 15.05 -2.34
N PHE A 130 -19.77 15.20 -1.02
CA PHE A 130 -19.66 16.52 -0.40
C PHE A 130 -18.22 17.03 -0.49
N VAL A 131 -18.05 18.35 -0.56
CA VAL A 131 -16.72 18.98 -0.54
C VAL A 131 -16.12 18.81 0.85
N GLN A 132 -15.26 17.82 1.02
CA GLN A 132 -14.57 17.54 2.28
C GLN A 132 -13.46 18.58 2.52
N SER A 133 -13.39 19.09 3.74
CA SER A 133 -12.35 20.05 4.14
C SER A 133 -11.01 19.35 4.40
N TRP A 134 -9.91 20.11 4.42
CA TRP A 134 -8.56 19.57 4.61
C TRP A 134 -8.39 18.77 5.91
N GLN A 135 -9.15 19.14 6.96
CA GLN A 135 -9.14 18.49 8.27
C GLN A 135 -9.52 17.02 8.18
N PHE A 136 -10.46 16.66 7.29
CA PHE A 136 -10.89 15.28 7.11
C PHE A 136 -9.71 14.39 6.66
N TYR A 137 -8.91 14.88 5.72
CA TYR A 137 -7.73 14.18 5.24
C TYR A 137 -6.63 14.11 6.30
N ALA A 138 -6.41 15.19 7.05
CA ALA A 138 -5.42 15.20 8.13
C ALA A 138 -5.74 14.16 9.21
N ILE A 139 -6.99 14.12 9.68
CA ILE A 139 -7.44 13.13 10.68
C ILE A 139 -7.32 11.71 10.13
N SER A 140 -7.72 11.48 8.87
CA SER A 140 -7.63 10.16 8.22
C SER A 140 -6.19 9.65 8.16
N ILE A 141 -5.23 10.52 7.83
CA ILE A 141 -3.80 10.18 7.82
C ILE A 141 -3.31 9.85 9.23
N CYS A 142 -3.66 10.67 10.23
CA CYS A 142 -3.27 10.42 11.62
C CYS A 142 -3.81 9.07 12.13
N ILE A 143 -5.09 8.77 11.88
CA ILE A 143 -5.69 7.49 12.28
C ILE A 143 -5.00 6.34 11.56
N PHE A 144 -4.74 6.46 10.26
CA PHE A 144 -4.04 5.43 9.50
C PHE A 144 -2.64 5.16 10.07
N LEU A 145 -1.89 6.20 10.41
CA LEU A 145 -0.56 6.07 11.04
C LEU A 145 -0.61 5.39 12.42
N VAL A 146 -1.67 5.60 13.20
CA VAL A 146 -1.87 4.88 14.46
C VAL A 146 -2.11 3.39 14.20
N LEU A 147 -2.91 3.05 13.18
CA LEU A 147 -3.20 1.66 12.81
C LEU A 147 -1.97 0.90 12.26
N VAL A 148 -0.97 1.63 11.77
CA VAL A 148 0.32 1.10 11.29
C VAL A 148 1.22 0.62 12.44
N PHE A 149 1.12 1.25 13.61
CA PHE A 149 1.99 1.00 14.75
C PHE A 149 2.09 -0.47 15.20
N PRO A 150 1.02 -1.27 15.32
CA PRO A 150 1.12 -2.67 15.72
C PRO A 150 1.98 -3.51 14.76
N GLY A 151 1.82 -3.34 13.44
CA GLY A 151 2.65 -4.03 12.45
C GLY A 151 4.11 -3.58 12.49
N PHE A 152 4.33 -2.27 12.65
CA PHE A 152 5.68 -1.69 12.76
C PHE A 152 6.45 -2.25 13.95
N THR A 153 5.83 -2.24 15.14
CA THR A 153 6.46 -2.69 16.39
C THR A 153 6.75 -4.18 16.38
N TRP A 154 5.80 -5.02 15.94
CA TRP A 154 6.00 -6.46 15.83
C TRP A 154 7.23 -6.80 14.96
N ARG A 155 7.35 -6.15 13.81
CA ARG A 155 8.45 -6.44 12.87
C ARG A 155 9.80 -5.88 13.32
N HIS A 156 9.85 -4.67 13.87
CA HIS A 156 11.13 -3.99 14.14
C HIS A 156 11.62 -4.17 15.58
N LEU A 157 10.70 -4.26 16.56
CA LEU A 157 11.05 -4.38 17.97
C LEU A 157 11.03 -5.82 18.46
N MET A 158 10.09 -6.65 18.00
CA MET A 158 9.95 -8.03 18.51
C MET A 158 10.72 -9.06 17.68
N ARG A 159 10.84 -8.88 16.36
CA ARG A 159 11.73 -9.70 15.53
C ARG A 159 13.12 -9.08 15.47
N HIS A 160 13.96 -9.37 16.45
CA HIS A 160 15.39 -9.06 16.35
C HIS A 160 16.03 -9.85 15.17
N PRO A 161 16.83 -9.20 14.32
CA PRO A 161 17.84 -9.90 13.53
C PRO A 161 18.72 -10.69 14.51
N HIS A 162 18.86 -12.00 14.32
CA HIS A 162 19.81 -12.78 15.11
C HIS A 162 21.20 -12.13 14.99
N LEU A 163 21.65 -11.46 16.06
CA LEU A 163 23.03 -11.02 16.16
C LEU A 163 23.90 -12.28 16.07
N PRO A 164 24.90 -12.34 15.17
CA PRO A 164 25.82 -13.47 15.14
C PRO A 164 26.45 -13.61 16.53
N LYS A 165 26.42 -14.84 17.08
CA LYS A 165 26.88 -15.17 18.44
C LYS A 165 28.28 -14.65 18.75
N SER A 166 29.11 -14.42 17.74
CA SER A 166 30.48 -13.90 17.87
C SER A 166 30.57 -12.52 18.53
N ARG A 167 29.47 -11.75 18.63
CA ARG A 167 29.47 -10.43 19.29
C ARG A 167 29.00 -10.45 20.76
N LEU A 168 28.72 -11.63 21.31
CA LEU A 168 28.30 -11.83 22.70
C LEU A 168 29.41 -12.45 23.57
N GLU A 169 30.56 -12.76 22.99
CA GLU A 169 31.70 -13.45 23.63
C GLU A 169 32.95 -12.55 23.77
N GLU A 170 32.83 -11.24 23.50
CA GLU A 170 33.82 -10.20 23.82
C GLU A 170 33.42 -9.46 25.11
#